data_AF-A0A2G2P9X6-F1
#
_entry.id   AF-A0A2G2P9X6-F1
#
_cell.length_a   1.000
_cell.length_b   1.000
_cell.length_c   1.000
_cell.angle_alpha   90.00
_cell.angle_beta   90.00
_cell.angle_gamma   90.00
#
_symmetry.space_group_name_H-M   'P 1'
#
loop_
_entity.id
_entity.type
_entity.pdbx_description
1 polymer ?
#
loop_
_entity_poly.entity_id
_entity_poly.type
_entity_poly.pdbx_seq_one_letter_code
_entity_poly.pdbx_strand_id
1 'polypeptide(L)'
;MSSVTEVMKMPFAHKKGEFIRVIHAEHPHGAHSSPMIQIAVSSHGDDTASMIEISYDNLDTLIEALHQSKNVYNSFTHETFHAELGASIGGGA
;
A
#
# COMPACT_ATOMS: atom_id res chain seq x y z
N MET A 1 16.79 -22.34 5.91
CA MET A 1 15.32 -22.23 5.73
C MET A 1 15.02 -20.75 5.61
N SER A 2 14.34 -20.33 4.55
CA SER A 2 13.88 -18.94 4.39
C SER A 2 12.72 -18.70 5.37
N SER A 3 12.83 -17.71 6.25
CA SER A 3 11.73 -17.33 7.15
C SER A 3 11.00 -16.12 6.59
N VAL A 4 9.68 -16.20 6.52
CA VAL A 4 8.83 -15.17 5.94
C VAL A 4 7.86 -14.72 7.02
N THR A 5 7.82 -13.41 7.29
CA THR A 5 6.96 -12.80 8.32
C THR A 5 6.06 -11.77 7.68
N GLU A 6 4.74 -11.93 7.81
CA GLU A 6 3.78 -10.92 7.39
C GLU A 6 3.81 -9.75 8.39
N VAL A 7 4.16 -8.56 7.91
CA VAL A 7 4.23 -7.33 8.72
C VAL A 7 2.90 -6.60 8.68
N MET A 8 2.22 -6.59 7.52
CA MET A 8 0.98 -5.87 7.33
C MET A 8 0.13 -6.51 6.24
N LYS A 9 -1.19 -6.44 6.43
CA LYS A 9 -2.19 -6.74 5.40
C LYS A 9 -3.27 -5.67 5.39
N MET A 10 -3.53 -5.08 4.23
CA MET A 10 -4.51 -4.00 4.05
C MET A 10 -5.42 -4.29 2.85
N PRO A 11 -6.75 -4.13 2.96
CA PRO A 11 -7.66 -4.25 1.83
C PRO A 11 -7.57 -3.03 0.90
N PHE A 12 -7.83 -3.22 -0.39
CA PHE A 12 -7.99 -2.09 -1.30
C PHE A 12 -9.29 -1.33 -1.05
N ALA A 13 -9.25 0.01 -1.14
CA ALA A 13 -10.37 0.89 -0.81
C ALA A 13 -11.66 0.64 -1.63
N HIS A 14 -11.53 0.18 -2.88
CA HIS A 14 -12.67 0.04 -3.81
C HIS A 14 -12.85 -1.37 -4.37
N LYS A 15 -12.13 -2.37 -3.84
CA LYS A 15 -12.14 -3.72 -4.39
C LYS A 15 -12.25 -4.78 -3.30
N LYS A 16 -13.27 -5.64 -3.43
CA LYS A 16 -13.60 -6.66 -2.44
C LYS A 16 -12.75 -7.91 -2.68
N GLY A 17 -11.99 -8.33 -1.67
CA GLY A 17 -11.18 -9.55 -1.73
C GLY A 17 -9.77 -9.36 -2.30
N GLU A 18 -9.39 -8.13 -2.66
CA GLU A 18 -8.01 -7.79 -3.01
C GLU A 18 -7.29 -7.17 -1.81
N PHE A 19 -6.03 -7.54 -1.59
CA PHE A 19 -5.23 -7.08 -0.46
C PHE A 19 -3.80 -6.72 -0.89
N ILE A 20 -3.23 -5.74 -0.21
CA ILE A 20 -1.80 -5.46 -0.20
C ILE A 20 -1.22 -6.12 1.06
N ARG A 21 -0.14 -6.89 0.90
CA ARG A 21 0.64 -7.46 2.00
C ARG A 21 2.06 -6.93 1.96
N VAL A 22 2.58 -6.56 3.12
CA VAL A 22 4.00 -6.26 3.32
C VAL A 22 4.59 -7.41 4.10
N ILE A 23 5.63 -8.00 3.55
CA ILE A 23 6.23 -9.23 4.03
C ILE A 23 7.72 -8.98 4.22
N HIS A 24 8.25 -9.41 5.35
CA HIS A 24 9.68 -9.49 5.60
C HIS A 24 10.17 -10.90 5.26
N ALA A 25 11.13 -11.00 4.33
CA ALA A 25 11.72 -12.26 3.93
C ALA A 25 13.20 -12.30 4.36
N GLU A 26 13.50 -13.20 5.29
CA GLU A 26 14.86 -13.59 5.67
C GLU A 26 15.35 -14.64 4.68
N HIS A 27 16.44 -14.32 4.00
CA HIS A 27 17.10 -15.20 3.05
C HIS A 27 16.21 -15.64 1.85
N PRO A 28 15.61 -14.71 1.09
CA PRO A 28 14.66 -15.02 0.01
C PRO A 28 15.25 -15.88 -1.12
N HIS A 29 16.57 -15.85 -1.33
CA HIS A 29 17.27 -16.62 -2.37
C HIS A 29 18.25 -17.67 -1.80
N GLY A 30 18.12 -18.03 -0.52
CA GLY A 30 18.96 -19.04 0.14
C GLY A 30 19.85 -18.48 1.24
N ALA A 31 20.59 -19.36 1.93
CA ALA A 31 21.24 -19.10 3.23
C ALA A 31 22.29 -17.97 3.28
N HIS A 32 22.65 -17.36 2.15
CA HIS A 32 23.56 -16.21 2.07
C HIS A 32 22.92 -14.96 1.46
N SER A 33 21.62 -15.00 1.18
CA SER A 33 20.91 -13.84 0.63
C SER A 33 20.54 -12.86 1.73
N SER A 34 20.71 -11.56 1.43
CA SER A 34 20.33 -10.49 2.33
C SER A 34 18.81 -10.49 2.57
N PRO A 35 18.36 -10.09 3.76
CA PRO A 35 16.94 -9.90 4.01
C PRO A 35 16.36 -8.84 3.08
N MET A 36 15.10 -9.02 2.69
CA MET A 36 14.38 -8.11 1.81
C MET A 36 12.93 -7.92 2.24
N ILE A 37 12.33 -6.81 1.82
CA ILE A 37 10.91 -6.55 1.95
C ILE A 37 10.24 -6.98 0.65
N GLN A 38 9.15 -7.72 0.77
CA GLN A 38 8.29 -8.08 -0.34
C GLN A 38 6.94 -7.38 -0.18
N ILE A 39 6.52 -6.65 -1.20
CA ILE A 39 5.17 -6.08 -1.29
C ILE A 39 4.39 -6.93 -2.28
N ALA A 40 3.40 -7.65 -1.78
CA ALA A 40 2.57 -8.54 -2.55
C ALA A 40 1.16 -7.95 -2.73
N VAL A 41 0.66 -8.00 -3.95
CA VAL A 41 -0.71 -7.62 -4.32
C VAL A 41 -1.46 -8.89 -4.68
N SER A 42 -2.54 -9.19 -3.95
CA SER A 42 -3.44 -10.29 -4.28
C SER A 42 -4.63 -9.76 -5.06
N SER A 43 -4.93 -10.36 -6.22
CA SER A 43 -6.09 -10.04 -7.04
C SER A 43 -7.01 -11.26 -7.13
N HIS A 44 -8.31 -11.05 -6.91
CA HIS A 44 -9.41 -11.98 -7.19
C HIS A 44 -9.05 -13.48 -7.29
N GLY A 45 -8.91 -14.15 -6.14
CA GLY A 45 -8.78 -15.60 -6.07
C GLY A 45 -7.37 -16.16 -6.32
N ASP A 46 -6.42 -15.34 -6.73
CA ASP A 46 -5.01 -15.71 -6.80
C ASP A 46 -4.22 -15.15 -5.60
N ASP A 47 -3.44 -16.01 -4.96
CA ASP A 47 -2.72 -15.66 -3.74
C ASP A 47 -1.68 -14.57 -4.00
N THR A 48 -1.15 -14.39 -5.21
CA THR A 48 -0.21 -13.31 -5.53
C THR A 48 -0.29 -12.92 -7.00
N ALA A 49 -0.95 -11.80 -7.31
CA ALA A 49 -1.05 -11.29 -8.68
C ALA A 49 0.22 -10.52 -9.09
N SER A 50 0.91 -9.89 -8.14
CA SER A 50 2.19 -9.21 -8.36
C SER A 50 2.97 -9.14 -7.06
N MET A 51 4.29 -9.29 -7.14
CA MET A 51 5.19 -9.15 -6.00
C MET A 51 6.38 -8.28 -6.39
N ILE A 52 6.71 -7.33 -5.54
CA ILE A 52 7.86 -6.44 -5.69
C ILE A 52 8.81 -6.68 -4.53
N GLU A 53 10.08 -6.90 -4.82
CA GLU A 53 11.13 -7.09 -3.83
C GLU A 53 11.95 -5.81 -3.69
N ILE A 54 12.15 -5.37 -2.45
CA ILE A 54 12.82 -4.13 -2.10
C ILE A 54 13.91 -4.47 -1.07
N SER A 55 15.16 -4.08 -1.38
CA SER A 55 16.25 -4.16 -0.38
C SER A 55 15.98 -3.17 0.75
N TYR A 56 16.32 -3.58 1.98
CA TYR A 56 16.29 -2.70 3.14
C TYR A 56 17.15 -1.44 2.94
N ASP A 57 18.24 -1.52 2.18
CA ASP A 57 19.11 -0.37 1.90
C ASP A 57 18.39 0.76 1.15
N ASN A 58 17.35 0.43 0.38
CA ASN A 58 16.58 1.39 -0.41
C ASN A 58 15.23 1.74 0.25
N LEU A 59 14.92 1.16 1.41
CA LEU A 59 13.62 1.29 2.05
C LEU A 59 13.32 2.73 2.45
N ASP A 60 14.30 3.42 3.05
CA ASP A 60 14.11 4.79 3.51
C ASP A 60 13.80 5.73 2.35
N THR A 61 14.51 5.60 1.23
CA THR A 61 14.23 6.36 0.01
C THR A 61 12.82 6.10 -0.53
N LEU A 62 12.34 4.85 -0.49
CA LEU A 62 10.98 4.53 -0.88
C LEU A 62 9.95 5.17 0.06
N ILE A 63 10.18 5.10 1.38
CA ILE A 63 9.31 5.71 2.39
C ILE A 63 9.24 7.23 2.18
N GLU A 64 10.37 7.89 1.95
CA GLU A 64 10.43 9.31 1.62
C GLU A 64 9.63 9.64 0.36
N ALA A 65 9.76 8.85 -0.70
CA ALA A 65 8.99 9.04 -1.94
C ALA A 65 7.47 8.90 -1.71
N LEU A 66 7.05 7.93 -0.88
CA LEU A 66 5.64 7.77 -0.50
C LEU A 66 5.12 8.98 0.30
N HIS A 67 5.93 9.51 1.22
CA HIS A 67 5.58 10.73 1.96
C HIS A 67 5.51 11.96 1.05
N GLN A 68 6.44 12.10 0.10
CA GLN A 68 6.40 13.17 -0.89
C GLN A 68 5.16 13.09 -1.77
N SER A 69 4.75 11.89 -2.18
CA SER A 69 3.51 11.67 -2.93
C SER A 69 2.27 12.19 -2.17
N LYS A 70 2.23 12.03 -0.84
CA LYS A 70 1.17 12.61 -0.01
C LYS A 70 1.19 14.15 -0.03
N ASN A 71 2.36 14.76 -0.07
CA ASN A 71 2.47 16.22 -0.20
C ASN A 71 1.98 16.70 -1.57
N VAL A 72 2.31 15.95 -2.63
CA VAL A 72 1.79 16.21 -3.98
C VAL A 72 0.27 16.11 -3.98
N TYR A 73 -0.31 15.04 -3.40
CA TYR A 73 -1.76 14.93 -3.20
C TYR A 73 -2.30 16.22 -2.53
N ASN A 74 -1.80 16.59 -1.35
CA ASN A 74 -2.27 17.78 -0.64
C ASN A 74 -2.12 19.11 -1.41
N SER A 75 -1.25 19.18 -2.41
CA SER A 75 -1.07 20.37 -3.25
C SER A 75 -2.17 20.55 -4.30
N PHE A 76 -2.98 19.53 -4.56
CA PHE A 76 -4.13 19.60 -5.46
C PHE A 76 -5.43 19.78 -4.67
N THR A 77 -6.32 20.64 -5.19
CA THR A 77 -7.69 20.75 -4.69
C THR A 77 -8.44 19.48 -5.10
N HIS A 78 -8.79 18.65 -4.13
CA HIS A 78 -9.65 17.51 -4.36
C HIS A 78 -11.09 17.94 -4.14
N GLU A 79 -11.94 17.74 -5.15
CA GLU A 79 -13.37 17.85 -4.94
C GLU A 79 -13.80 16.73 -3.99
N THR A 80 -14.10 17.09 -2.76
CA THR A 80 -14.84 16.22 -1.85
C THR A 80 -16.25 16.09 -2.41
N PHE A 81 -16.49 15.06 -3.22
CA PHE A 81 -17.84 14.64 -3.57
C PHE A 81 -18.63 14.53 -2.25
N HIS A 82 -19.76 15.24 -2.17
CA HIS A 82 -20.64 15.41 -1.00
C HIS A 82 -20.36 16.54 0.00
N ALA A 83 -19.48 17.50 -0.26
CA ALA A 83 -19.39 18.70 0.60
C ALA A 83 -20.73 19.47 0.71
N GLU A 84 -21.59 19.33 -0.29
CA GLU A 84 -22.94 19.89 -0.36
C GLU A 84 -23.97 19.23 0.57
N LEU A 85 -23.75 17.98 1.02
CA LEU A 85 -24.65 17.31 1.97
C LEU A 85 -24.49 17.83 3.42
N GLY A 86 -23.44 18.62 3.69
CA GLY A 86 -23.20 19.29 4.97
C GLY A 86 -23.63 20.76 5.00
N ALA A 87 -24.20 21.29 3.93
CA ALA A 87 -24.65 22.67 3.90
C ALA A 87 -25.90 22.85 4.79
N SER A 88 -25.85 23.77 5.75
CA SER A 88 -26.92 24.04 6.71
C SER A 88 -28.19 24.70 6.11
N ILE A 89 -28.25 24.88 4.78
CA ILE A 89 -29.29 25.65 4.10
C ILE A 89 -30.05 24.70 3.17
N GLY A 90 -31.07 24.04 3.73
CA GLY A 90 -32.06 23.28 2.97
C GLY A 90 -32.93 24.23 2.16
N GLY A 91 -32.64 24.37 0.86
CA GLY A 91 -33.45 25.13 -0.09
C GLY A 91 -34.70 24.35 -0.49
N GLY A 92 -35.75 24.43 0.31
CA GLY A 92 -37.12 24.13 -0.12
C GLY A 92 -37.88 25.44 -0.27
N ALA A 93 -38.11 25.85 -1.52
CA ALA A 93 -39.06 26.91 -1.86
C ALA A 93 -40.41 26.30 -2.23
#